data_AF-A0A6J1M816-F1
#
_entry.id   AF-A0A6J1M816-F1
#
_cell.length_a   1.000
_cell.length_b   1.000
_cell.length_c   1.000
_cell.angle_alpha   90.00
_cell.angle_beta   90.00
_cell.angle_gamma   90.00
#
_symmetry.space_group_name_H-M   'P 1'
#
loop_
_entity.id
_entity.type
_entity.pdbx_description
1 polymer ?
#
loop_
_entity_poly.entity_id
_entity_poly.type
_entity_poly.pdbx_seq_one_letter_code
_entity_poly.pdbx_strand_id
1 'polypeptide(L)'
;MRLIYACFVILLCAIIFCEYVADFVVLQNCKWPEIRRKKYVDDPLRAMIIADPHLLGPNHGHWMDKLYREWHMKRSFQAGSRLLQPDIVFVLGDLFDEGDMVNDQNFHKYVMRYLQMFNLPAGIPLISVVGNHDVGFHYKMHPYFMDRFEHYLNYSMVHLYTIKQIHFVMINSMAMEADGCRFCSEADSALQTISSTLFCMQHPHVAECARTRRHPYSQPIVMQHFPTYRISDKVCREHDAPVIEAFRERYHVLSKEATDTIGDLLKPRLAFAGHSHYYCHNINRLGIDEYTVSSFSWRNNVNPSFMLATITPDDYAVFRCKMLPQQFVINSYLSAVFACLVLFACQIKNYWSSKRLAATEIAHSKQH
;
A
#
# COMPACT_ATOMS: atom_id res chain seq x y z
N MET A 1 40.44 4.19 22.31
CA MET A 1 40.28 4.47 20.86
C MET A 1 39.78 3.27 20.06
N ARG A 2 40.46 2.10 20.06
CA ARG A 2 40.03 0.92 19.29
C ARG A 2 38.59 0.44 19.57
N LEU A 3 38.15 0.47 20.83
CA LEU A 3 36.79 0.08 21.22
C LEU A 3 35.73 1.05 20.70
N ILE A 4 35.98 2.36 20.84
CA ILE A 4 35.09 3.40 20.32
C ILE A 4 34.94 3.25 18.81
N TYR A 5 36.04 2.94 18.11
CA TYR A 5 36.01 2.64 16.68
C TYR A 5 35.19 1.38 16.36
N ALA A 6 35.37 0.29 17.11
CA ALA A 6 34.58 -0.94 16.90
C ALA A 6 33.08 -0.69 17.10
N CYS A 7 32.69 0.01 18.17
CA CYS A 7 31.30 0.37 18.43
C CYS A 7 30.74 1.30 17.33
N PHE A 8 31.54 2.27 16.88
CA PHE A 8 31.16 3.14 15.76
C PHE A 8 30.90 2.33 14.48
N VAL A 9 31.78 1.37 14.14
CA VAL A 9 31.60 0.50 12.96
C VAL A 9 30.34 -0.35 13.10
N ILE A 10 30.09 -0.96 14.26
CA ILE A 10 28.89 -1.78 14.50
C ILE A 10 27.62 -0.95 14.30
N LEU A 11 27.54 0.24 14.90
CA LEU A 11 26.39 1.13 14.78
C LEU A 11 26.22 1.64 13.35
N LEU A 12 27.32 2.00 12.67
CA LEU A 12 27.29 2.43 11.28
C LEU A 12 26.80 1.31 10.36
N CYS A 13 27.26 0.07 10.54
CA CYS A 13 26.78 -1.09 9.80
C CYS A 13 25.29 -1.34 10.03
N ALA A 14 24.81 -1.22 11.28
CA ALA A 14 23.39 -1.36 11.60
C ALA A 14 22.54 -0.30 10.89
N ILE A 15 22.98 0.96 10.88
CA ILE A 15 22.31 2.06 10.18
C ILE A 15 22.29 1.81 8.67
N ILE A 16 23.44 1.49 8.06
CA ILE A 16 23.52 1.21 6.62
C ILE A 16 22.59 0.05 6.25
N PHE A 17 22.62 -1.02 7.05
CA PHE A 17 21.78 -2.18 6.79
C PHE A 17 20.30 -1.84 6.90
N CYS A 18 19.85 -1.31 8.04
CA CYS A 18 18.43 -1.08 8.29
C CYS A 18 17.83 -0.01 7.37
N GLU A 19 18.55 1.07 7.10
CA GLU A 19 18.00 2.23 6.37
C GLU A 19 18.12 2.09 4.84
N TYR A 20 19.06 1.26 4.35
CA TYR A 20 19.36 1.21 2.92
C TYR A 20 19.34 -0.18 2.29
N VAL A 21 19.61 -1.26 3.04
CA VAL A 21 19.82 -2.62 2.49
C VAL A 21 18.67 -3.56 2.85
N ALA A 22 18.10 -3.46 4.05
CA ALA A 22 17.15 -4.42 4.59
C ALA A 22 15.89 -4.58 3.72
N ASP A 23 15.34 -3.49 3.19
CA ASP A 23 14.22 -3.56 2.24
C ASP A 23 14.55 -4.38 0.99
N PHE A 24 15.74 -4.21 0.41
CA PHE A 24 16.15 -5.01 -0.74
C PHE A 24 16.28 -6.49 -0.38
N VAL A 25 16.80 -6.78 0.82
CA VAL A 25 16.97 -8.16 1.32
C VAL A 25 15.63 -8.84 1.59
N VAL A 26 14.63 -8.11 2.08
CA VAL A 26 13.29 -8.66 2.31
C VAL A 26 12.53 -8.82 0.99
N LEU A 27 12.52 -7.77 0.15
CA LEU A 27 11.69 -7.71 -1.05
C LEU A 27 12.23 -8.52 -2.23
N GLN A 28 13.52 -8.91 -2.25
CA GLN A 28 14.05 -9.82 -3.28
C GLN A 28 13.33 -11.19 -3.32
N ASN A 29 12.70 -11.58 -2.20
CA ASN A 29 11.91 -12.81 -2.09
C ASN A 29 10.54 -12.71 -2.77
N CYS A 30 10.07 -11.49 -3.06
CA CYS A 30 8.84 -11.29 -3.80
C CYS A 30 9.07 -11.50 -5.29
N LYS A 31 8.18 -12.25 -5.93
CA LYS A 31 8.20 -12.56 -7.36
C LYS A 31 6.80 -12.35 -7.93
N TRP A 32 6.76 -12.00 -9.21
CA TRP A 32 5.51 -11.95 -9.95
C TRP A 32 4.87 -13.35 -9.97
N PRO A 33 3.60 -13.48 -9.57
CA PRO A 33 2.93 -14.77 -9.59
C PRO A 33 2.74 -15.25 -11.03
N GLU A 34 2.80 -16.57 -11.23
CA GLU A 34 2.64 -17.16 -12.56
C GLU A 34 1.18 -17.42 -12.88
N ILE A 35 0.75 -17.01 -14.07
CA ILE A 35 -0.58 -17.30 -14.61
C ILE A 35 -0.59 -18.74 -15.15
N ARG A 36 -1.69 -19.46 -14.96
CA ARG A 36 -1.82 -20.86 -15.41
C ARG A 36 -1.86 -20.97 -16.93
N ARG A 37 -2.53 -20.03 -17.62
CA ARG A 37 -2.66 -20.00 -19.08
C ARG A 37 -1.54 -19.20 -19.78
N LYS A 38 -0.27 -19.58 -19.59
CA LYS A 38 0.88 -18.93 -20.25
C LYS A 38 0.84 -18.93 -21.80
N LYS A 39 0.08 -19.84 -22.40
CA LYS A 39 0.23 -20.21 -23.82
C LYS A 39 -0.28 -19.19 -24.85
N TYR A 40 -0.94 -18.10 -24.41
CA TYR A 40 -1.69 -17.20 -25.30
C TYR A 40 -1.44 -15.71 -25.07
N VAL A 41 -0.58 -15.32 -24.14
CA VAL A 41 -0.28 -13.89 -23.88
C VAL A 41 1.21 -13.71 -23.69
N ASP A 42 1.86 -13.08 -24.68
CA ASP A 42 3.31 -12.87 -24.72
C ASP A 42 3.77 -11.80 -23.71
N ASP A 43 2.88 -10.90 -23.27
CA ASP A 43 3.20 -9.79 -22.37
C ASP A 43 2.06 -9.51 -21.36
N PRO A 44 2.00 -10.25 -20.22
CA PRO A 44 1.03 -9.98 -19.17
C PRO A 44 1.32 -8.64 -18.47
N LEU A 45 0.28 -7.99 -17.96
CA LEU A 45 0.41 -6.79 -17.14
C LEU A 45 0.90 -7.16 -15.74
N ARG A 46 1.96 -6.50 -15.28
CA ARG A 46 2.49 -6.61 -13.91
C ARG A 46 2.10 -5.38 -13.10
N ALA A 47 1.06 -5.51 -12.28
CA ALA A 47 0.55 -4.43 -11.45
C ALA A 47 1.02 -4.57 -10.01
N MET A 48 1.65 -3.53 -9.48
CA MET A 48 1.92 -3.38 -8.05
C MET A 48 0.77 -2.57 -7.43
N ILE A 49 0.18 -3.07 -6.35
CA ILE A 49 -1.00 -2.46 -5.72
C ILE A 49 -0.68 -2.21 -4.25
N ILE A 50 -0.75 -0.94 -3.86
CA ILE A 50 -0.53 -0.46 -2.49
C ILE A 50 -1.80 0.24 -1.98
N ALA A 51 -1.94 0.39 -0.67
CA ALA A 51 -3.07 1.09 -0.04
C ALA A 51 -2.60 1.85 1.20
N ASP A 52 -3.39 2.84 1.60
CA ASP A 52 -3.30 3.54 2.87
C ASP A 52 -1.87 3.96 3.26
N PRO A 53 -1.13 4.72 2.42
CA PRO A 53 0.19 5.21 2.80
C PRO A 53 0.14 6.27 3.92
N HIS A 54 -0.99 6.97 4.12
CA HIS A 54 -1.21 7.96 5.19
C HIS A 54 -0.04 8.93 5.40
N LEU A 55 0.32 9.71 4.37
CA LEU A 55 1.33 10.76 4.53
C LEU A 55 0.91 11.72 5.65
N LEU A 56 1.84 12.02 6.56
CA LEU A 56 1.54 12.73 7.80
C LEU A 56 1.37 14.23 7.63
N GLY A 57 0.34 14.76 8.26
CA GLY A 57 -0.07 16.14 8.13
C GLY A 57 0.57 17.11 9.09
N PRO A 58 0.35 18.41 8.85
CA PRO A 58 0.84 19.46 9.72
C PRO A 58 0.06 19.57 11.04
N ASN A 59 -1.16 19.06 11.14
CA ASN A 59 -2.01 19.31 12.32
C ASN A 59 -1.82 18.26 13.42
N HIS A 60 -1.93 16.98 13.07
CA HIS A 60 -1.89 15.84 13.99
C HIS A 60 -0.64 14.98 13.83
N GLY A 61 0.17 15.21 12.78
CA GLY A 61 1.40 14.48 12.54
C GLY A 61 2.57 14.93 13.42
N HIS A 62 3.08 14.02 14.25
CA HIS A 62 4.32 14.27 15.00
C HIS A 62 5.55 14.25 14.06
N TRP A 63 6.43 15.24 14.15
CA TRP A 63 7.53 15.41 13.20
C TRP A 63 8.52 14.23 13.15
N MET A 64 8.80 13.57 14.28
CA MET A 64 9.66 12.37 14.31
C MET A 64 9.01 11.16 13.64
N ASP A 65 7.69 10.98 13.84
CA ASP A 65 6.95 9.89 13.23
C ASP A 65 6.88 10.11 11.71
N LYS A 66 6.58 11.34 11.30
CA LYS A 66 6.68 11.78 9.91
C LYS A 66 8.04 11.49 9.29
N LEU A 67 9.13 11.90 9.94
CA LEU A 67 10.47 11.69 9.40
C LEU A 67 10.77 10.21 9.20
N TYR A 68 10.51 9.38 10.21
CA TYR A 68 10.98 7.99 10.22
C TYR A 68 10.03 7.04 9.46
N ARG A 69 8.72 7.17 9.62
CA ARG A 69 7.73 6.33 8.93
C ARG A 69 7.73 6.57 7.43
N GLU A 70 7.72 7.84 7.02
CA GLU A 70 7.75 8.19 5.61
C GLU A 70 9.10 7.82 4.97
N TRP A 71 10.20 7.88 5.72
CA TRP A 71 11.49 7.40 5.24
C TRP A 71 11.44 5.90 4.90
N HIS A 72 11.02 5.05 5.83
CA HIS A 72 10.94 3.61 5.59
C HIS A 72 9.94 3.26 4.49
N MET A 73 8.78 3.94 4.46
CA MET A 73 7.83 3.81 3.35
C MET A 73 8.47 4.12 1.99
N LYS A 74 9.21 5.23 1.89
CA LYS A 74 9.96 5.60 0.69
C LYS A 74 11.00 4.54 0.31
N ARG A 75 11.74 4.01 1.29
CA ARG A 75 12.78 3.00 1.07
C ARG A 75 12.18 1.69 0.57
N SER A 76 11.10 1.22 1.18
CA SER A 76 10.38 0.03 0.74
C SER A 76 9.82 0.20 -0.68
N PHE A 77 9.22 1.35 -1.02
CA PHE A 77 8.74 1.61 -2.38
C PHE A 77 9.88 1.64 -3.41
N GLN A 78 10.99 2.29 -3.08
CA GLN A 78 12.17 2.35 -3.96
C GLN A 78 12.79 0.97 -4.18
N ALA A 79 12.88 0.14 -3.14
CA ALA A 79 13.38 -1.22 -3.26
C ALA A 79 12.42 -2.10 -4.09
N GLY A 80 11.12 -2.06 -3.78
CA GLY A 80 10.09 -2.82 -4.50
C GLY A 80 10.02 -2.46 -5.98
N SER A 81 9.91 -1.17 -6.31
CA SER A 81 9.85 -0.71 -7.71
C SER A 81 11.10 -1.05 -8.51
N ARG A 82 12.30 -0.95 -7.92
CA ARG A 82 13.56 -1.29 -8.59
C ARG A 82 13.74 -2.79 -8.81
N LEU A 83 13.38 -3.62 -7.84
CA LEU A 83 13.54 -5.07 -7.92
C LEU A 83 12.49 -5.71 -8.82
N LEU A 84 11.25 -5.20 -8.76
CA LEU A 84 10.09 -5.85 -9.38
C LEU A 84 9.75 -5.24 -10.75
N GLN A 85 10.11 -3.97 -11.00
CA GLN A 85 9.88 -3.27 -12.27
C GLN A 85 8.42 -3.44 -12.77
N PRO A 86 7.43 -2.93 -12.01
CA PRO A 86 6.03 -3.06 -12.40
C PRO A 86 5.73 -2.26 -13.68
N ASP A 87 4.73 -2.70 -14.43
CA ASP A 87 4.23 -1.98 -15.59
C ASP A 87 3.29 -0.83 -15.17
N ILE A 88 2.68 -0.95 -13.99
CA ILE A 88 1.76 0.01 -13.41
C ILE A 88 1.73 -0.11 -11.88
N VAL A 89 1.51 1.02 -11.19
CA VAL A 89 1.27 1.05 -9.75
C VAL A 89 -0.11 1.64 -9.47
N PHE A 90 -0.93 0.93 -8.67
CA PHE A 90 -2.19 1.44 -8.14
C PHE A 90 -2.06 1.76 -6.64
N VAL A 91 -2.68 2.85 -6.20
CA VAL A 91 -2.76 3.26 -4.79
C VAL A 91 -4.22 3.41 -4.38
N LEU A 92 -4.67 2.61 -3.42
CA LEU A 92 -6.10 2.46 -3.08
C LEU A 92 -6.53 3.38 -1.93
N GLY A 93 -6.44 4.68 -2.14
CA GLY A 93 -6.94 5.69 -1.20
C GLY A 93 -6.07 5.91 0.03
N ASP A 94 -6.51 6.89 0.82
CA ASP A 94 -5.87 7.40 2.03
C ASP A 94 -4.40 7.72 1.79
N LEU A 95 -4.18 8.48 0.71
CA LEU A 95 -2.86 8.98 0.34
C LEU A 95 -2.30 9.87 1.45
N PHE A 96 -3.18 10.69 2.02
CA PHE A 96 -2.89 11.68 3.04
C PHE A 96 -3.69 11.40 4.30
N ASP A 97 -3.13 11.69 5.47
CA ASP A 97 -3.84 11.49 6.75
C ASP A 97 -4.84 12.61 7.08
N GLU A 98 -4.64 13.78 6.47
CA GLU A 98 -5.39 15.01 6.75
C GLU A 98 -5.75 15.74 5.46
N GLY A 99 -5.91 15.01 4.35
CA GLY A 99 -6.27 15.59 3.06
C GLY A 99 -7.47 16.49 3.22
N ASP A 100 -8.58 15.96 3.71
CA ASP A 100 -9.86 16.63 3.98
C ASP A 100 -9.85 17.70 5.10
N MET A 101 -8.69 18.03 5.69
CA MET A 101 -8.56 19.03 6.77
C MET A 101 -7.68 20.21 6.38
N VAL A 102 -6.71 20.02 5.48
CA VAL A 102 -5.75 21.05 5.13
C VAL A 102 -6.26 22.00 4.04
N ASN A 103 -5.72 23.22 4.00
CA ASN A 103 -5.95 24.17 2.90
C ASN A 103 -5.16 23.80 1.63
N ASP A 104 -5.41 24.50 0.51
CA ASP A 104 -4.79 24.21 -0.79
C ASP A 104 -3.26 24.26 -0.78
N GLN A 105 -2.67 25.19 -0.03
CA GLN A 105 -1.22 25.31 0.05
C GLN A 105 -0.59 24.07 0.69
N ASN A 106 -1.20 23.58 1.78
CA ASN A 106 -0.72 22.37 2.46
C ASN A 106 -1.09 21.10 1.68
N PHE A 107 -2.24 21.07 1.00
CA PHE A 107 -2.62 19.99 0.09
C PHE A 107 -1.63 19.86 -1.07
N HIS A 108 -1.22 20.97 -1.69
CA HIS A 108 -0.17 20.99 -2.71
C HIS A 108 1.14 20.39 -2.19
N LYS A 109 1.59 20.77 -0.99
CA LYS A 109 2.80 20.20 -0.36
C LYS A 109 2.65 18.69 -0.10
N TYR A 110 1.46 18.23 0.25
CA TYR A 110 1.15 16.82 0.42
C TYR A 110 1.31 16.06 -0.89
N VAL A 111 0.65 16.53 -1.96
CA VAL A 111 0.74 15.95 -3.30
C VAL A 111 2.19 15.90 -3.77
N MET A 112 2.93 17.00 -3.68
CA MET A 112 4.32 17.02 -4.14
C MET A 112 5.20 16.06 -3.36
N ARG A 113 4.98 15.91 -2.04
CA ARG A 113 5.70 14.93 -1.23
C ARG A 113 5.32 13.50 -1.60
N TYR A 114 4.04 13.24 -1.86
CA TYR A 114 3.55 11.95 -2.33
C TYR A 114 4.19 11.56 -3.66
N LEU A 115 4.14 12.43 -4.67
CA LEU A 115 4.73 12.17 -5.99
C LEU A 115 6.26 12.00 -5.92
N GLN A 116 6.94 12.73 -5.03
CA GLN A 116 8.38 12.54 -4.80
C GLN A 116 8.71 11.21 -4.11
N MET A 117 7.83 10.75 -3.21
CA MET A 117 8.03 9.53 -2.44
C MET A 117 7.77 8.28 -3.30
N PHE A 118 6.69 8.32 -4.07
CA PHE A 118 6.26 7.26 -4.97
C PHE A 118 6.71 7.51 -6.42
N ASN A 119 7.89 8.11 -6.59
CA ASN A 119 8.43 8.42 -7.90
C ASN A 119 8.84 7.16 -8.66
N LEU A 120 8.36 7.03 -9.89
CA LEU A 120 8.64 5.90 -10.80
C LEU A 120 9.48 6.35 -12.01
N PRO A 121 10.18 5.43 -12.68
CA PRO A 121 10.74 5.68 -14.01
C PRO A 121 9.68 6.20 -15.00
N ALA A 122 10.12 7.00 -15.97
CA ALA A 122 9.23 7.52 -17.00
C ALA A 122 8.51 6.39 -17.76
N GLY A 123 7.21 6.56 -17.98
CA GLY A 123 6.36 5.60 -18.71
C GLY A 123 5.61 4.61 -17.82
N ILE A 124 5.92 4.50 -16.52
CA ILE A 124 5.16 3.66 -15.58
C ILE A 124 4.07 4.52 -14.90
N PRO A 125 2.78 4.23 -15.11
CA PRO A 125 1.71 5.01 -14.49
C PRO A 125 1.62 4.76 -12.98
N LEU A 126 1.41 5.83 -12.22
CA LEU A 126 0.97 5.80 -10.82
C LEU A 126 -0.48 6.26 -10.77
N ILE A 127 -1.40 5.35 -10.48
CA ILE A 127 -2.84 5.61 -10.51
C ILE A 127 -3.37 5.54 -9.09
N SER A 128 -4.00 6.62 -8.62
CA SER A 128 -4.48 6.72 -7.25
C SER A 128 -6.01 6.82 -7.24
N VAL A 129 -6.64 5.99 -6.41
CA VAL A 129 -8.07 6.13 -6.04
C VAL A 129 -8.14 7.00 -4.79
N VAL A 130 -9.23 7.74 -4.62
CA VAL A 130 -9.49 8.53 -3.41
C VAL A 130 -9.83 7.62 -2.21
N GLY A 131 -9.41 8.01 -1.01
CA GLY A 131 -9.90 7.48 0.27
C GLY A 131 -10.57 8.53 1.16
N ASN A 132 -11.12 8.11 2.29
CA ASN A 132 -11.89 9.00 3.17
C ASN A 132 -11.02 10.06 3.85
N HIS A 133 -9.73 9.85 4.04
CA HIS A 133 -8.82 10.88 4.55
C HIS A 133 -8.40 11.89 3.47
N ASP A 134 -8.56 11.55 2.19
CA ASP A 134 -8.22 12.44 1.07
C ASP A 134 -9.32 13.48 0.83
N VAL A 135 -10.58 13.04 0.83
CA VAL A 135 -11.75 13.85 0.43
C VAL A 135 -12.88 13.89 1.46
N GLY A 136 -12.71 13.21 2.60
CA GLY A 136 -13.72 13.07 3.65
C GLY A 136 -14.54 11.80 3.48
N PHE A 137 -15.07 11.27 4.59
CA PHE A 137 -16.19 10.33 4.55
C PHE A 137 -17.39 10.95 3.81
N HIS A 138 -18.35 10.11 3.43
CA HIS A 138 -19.55 10.52 2.70
C HIS A 138 -20.18 11.85 3.20
N TYR A 139 -20.43 11.98 4.50
CA TYR A 139 -21.04 13.18 5.11
C TYR A 139 -20.20 14.46 5.02
N LYS A 140 -18.91 14.35 4.68
CA LYS A 140 -17.94 15.45 4.55
C LYS A 140 -17.51 15.68 3.11
N MET A 141 -17.95 14.85 2.16
CA MET A 141 -17.65 15.05 0.75
C MET A 141 -18.09 16.43 0.29
N HIS A 142 -17.22 17.12 -0.44
CA HIS A 142 -17.45 18.48 -0.89
C HIS A 142 -16.71 18.74 -2.22
N PRO A 143 -17.27 19.51 -3.18
CA PRO A 143 -16.63 19.76 -4.47
C PRO A 143 -15.19 20.28 -4.33
N TYR A 144 -14.97 21.21 -3.39
CA TYR A 144 -13.62 21.68 -3.04
C TYR A 144 -12.57 20.57 -2.84
N PHE A 145 -12.90 19.50 -2.11
CA PHE A 145 -11.97 18.40 -1.86
C PHE A 145 -11.77 17.51 -3.09
N MET A 146 -12.85 17.27 -3.84
CA MET A 146 -12.85 16.48 -5.06
C MET A 146 -12.04 17.16 -6.17
N ASP A 147 -12.37 18.42 -6.47
CA ASP A 147 -11.79 19.21 -7.56
C ASP A 147 -10.28 19.36 -7.41
N ARG A 148 -9.80 19.63 -6.20
CA ARG A 148 -8.36 19.77 -5.96
C ARG A 148 -7.64 18.42 -5.99
N PHE A 149 -8.27 17.32 -5.56
CA PHE A 149 -7.67 15.99 -5.71
C PHE A 149 -7.52 15.66 -7.19
N GLU A 150 -8.60 15.86 -7.95
CA GLU A 150 -8.63 15.63 -9.40
C GLU A 150 -7.60 16.48 -10.15
N HIS A 151 -7.45 17.74 -9.76
CA HIS A 151 -6.48 18.66 -10.37
C HIS A 151 -5.05 18.11 -10.36
N TYR A 152 -4.66 17.36 -9.32
CA TYR A 152 -3.31 16.82 -9.20
C TYR A 152 -3.19 15.34 -9.56
N LEU A 153 -4.26 14.54 -9.39
CA LEU A 153 -4.22 13.08 -9.42
C LEU A 153 -5.22 12.45 -10.42
N ASN A 154 -5.95 13.27 -11.18
CA ASN A 154 -6.86 12.95 -12.29
C ASN A 154 -8.15 12.19 -11.95
N TYR A 155 -8.15 11.29 -10.96
CA TYR A 155 -9.28 10.36 -10.75
C TYR A 155 -9.89 10.55 -9.36
N SER A 156 -10.89 11.42 -9.28
CA SER A 156 -11.63 11.68 -8.04
C SER A 156 -12.97 10.91 -7.96
N MET A 157 -13.59 10.60 -9.09
CA MET A 157 -14.89 9.93 -9.19
C MET A 157 -14.74 8.51 -9.77
N VAL A 158 -15.81 7.95 -10.36
CA VAL A 158 -15.78 6.65 -11.03
C VAL A 158 -15.14 6.78 -12.42
N HIS A 159 -14.17 5.92 -12.74
CA HIS A 159 -13.45 5.97 -14.02
C HIS A 159 -13.08 4.59 -14.57
N LEU A 160 -13.17 4.43 -15.89
CA LEU A 160 -12.70 3.24 -16.62
C LEU A 160 -11.28 3.47 -17.16
N TYR A 161 -10.30 2.83 -16.55
CA TYR A 161 -8.91 2.84 -16.99
C TYR A 161 -8.59 1.56 -17.78
N THR A 162 -7.93 1.69 -18.95
CA THR A 162 -7.58 0.54 -19.80
C THR A 162 -6.10 0.53 -20.16
N ILE A 163 -5.41 -0.59 -19.90
CA ILE A 163 -4.00 -0.81 -20.25
C ILE A 163 -3.80 -2.28 -20.64
N LYS A 164 -3.00 -2.56 -21.69
CA LYS A 164 -2.78 -3.94 -22.20
C LYS A 164 -4.08 -4.74 -22.39
N GLN A 165 -5.14 -4.07 -22.88
CA GLN A 165 -6.49 -4.65 -23.09
C GLN A 165 -7.21 -5.10 -21.80
N ILE A 166 -6.74 -4.69 -20.63
CA ILE A 166 -7.35 -4.98 -19.33
C ILE A 166 -8.10 -3.76 -18.85
N HIS A 167 -9.35 -3.94 -18.45
CA HIS A 167 -10.22 -2.89 -17.93
C HIS A 167 -10.21 -2.85 -16.40
N PHE A 168 -9.91 -1.68 -15.85
CA PHE A 168 -9.99 -1.38 -14.43
C PHE A 168 -11.07 -0.33 -14.21
N VAL A 169 -12.03 -0.61 -13.34
CA VAL A 169 -13.03 0.36 -12.91
C VAL A 169 -12.63 0.87 -11.55
N MET A 170 -12.15 2.11 -11.53
CA MET A 170 -11.81 2.83 -10.31
C MET A 170 -13.08 3.45 -9.74
N ILE A 171 -13.36 3.20 -8.47
CA ILE A 171 -14.58 3.66 -7.81
C ILE A 171 -14.21 4.49 -6.59
N ASN A 172 -14.73 5.72 -6.55
CA ASN A 172 -14.78 6.50 -5.32
C ASN A 172 -15.83 5.89 -4.39
N SER A 173 -15.38 5.12 -3.40
CA SER A 173 -16.27 4.43 -2.47
C SER A 173 -17.06 5.35 -1.55
N MET A 174 -16.63 6.59 -1.33
CA MET A 174 -17.34 7.55 -0.48
C MET A 174 -18.60 8.09 -1.19
N ALA A 175 -18.65 7.98 -2.52
CA ALA A 175 -19.84 8.27 -3.33
C ALA A 175 -20.82 7.09 -3.42
N MET A 176 -20.50 5.92 -2.84
CA MET A 176 -21.32 4.70 -2.93
C MET A 176 -22.25 4.51 -1.71
N GLU A 177 -22.80 5.60 -1.17
CA GLU A 177 -23.66 5.58 0.02
C GLU A 177 -25.06 4.99 -0.26
N ALA A 178 -25.53 5.13 -1.51
CA ALA A 178 -26.87 4.78 -1.98
C ALA A 178 -28.01 5.56 -1.27
N ASP A 179 -27.80 6.86 -1.04
CA ASP A 179 -28.80 7.76 -0.44
C ASP A 179 -29.35 8.82 -1.41
N GLY A 180 -28.93 8.77 -2.69
CA GLY A 180 -29.34 9.73 -3.72
C GLY A 180 -28.64 11.08 -3.63
N CYS A 181 -27.54 11.21 -2.88
CA CYS A 181 -26.74 12.44 -2.87
C CYS A 181 -26.26 12.82 -4.28
N ARG A 182 -25.83 14.07 -4.47
CA ARG A 182 -25.32 14.54 -5.77
C ARG A 182 -24.17 13.68 -6.28
N PHE A 183 -23.13 13.47 -5.47
CA PHE A 183 -21.97 12.64 -5.84
C PHE A 183 -22.36 11.18 -6.10
N CYS A 184 -23.35 10.68 -5.37
CA CYS A 184 -23.86 9.32 -5.47
C CYS A 184 -24.58 9.13 -6.81
N SER A 185 -25.45 10.08 -7.18
CA SER A 185 -26.14 10.11 -8.47
C SER A 185 -25.15 10.23 -9.63
N GLU A 186 -24.10 11.03 -9.47
CA GLU A 186 -23.02 11.17 -10.47
C GLU A 186 -22.22 9.86 -10.60
N ALA A 187 -21.90 9.19 -9.49
CA ALA A 187 -21.23 7.89 -9.48
C ALA A 187 -22.09 6.79 -10.14
N ASP A 188 -23.38 6.72 -9.82
CA ASP A 188 -24.33 5.79 -10.43
C ASP A 188 -24.42 6.01 -11.95
N SER A 189 -24.55 7.28 -12.38
CA SER A 189 -24.56 7.63 -13.81
C SER A 189 -23.27 7.22 -14.53
N ALA A 190 -22.12 7.42 -13.89
CA ALA A 190 -20.83 6.99 -14.41
C ALA A 190 -20.73 5.46 -14.51
N LEU A 191 -21.19 4.71 -13.50
CA LEU A 191 -21.23 3.25 -13.52
C LEU A 191 -22.13 2.72 -14.63
N GLN A 192 -23.30 3.31 -14.85
CA GLN A 192 -24.22 2.96 -15.95
C GLN A 192 -23.58 3.23 -17.32
N THR A 193 -22.86 4.35 -17.46
CA THR A 193 -22.12 4.70 -18.69
C THR A 193 -21.00 3.71 -18.97
N ILE A 194 -20.25 3.31 -17.94
CA ILE A 194 -19.19 2.30 -18.03
C ILE A 194 -19.78 0.93 -18.36
N SER A 195 -20.88 0.53 -17.71
CA SER A 195 -21.60 -0.71 -18.00
C SER A 195 -22.02 -0.78 -19.47
N SER A 196 -22.62 0.29 -19.99
CA SER A 196 -22.99 0.39 -21.42
C SER A 196 -21.77 0.30 -22.35
N THR A 197 -20.67 0.93 -21.95
CA THR A 197 -19.40 0.88 -22.70
C THR A 197 -18.84 -0.54 -22.76
N LEU A 198 -18.77 -1.23 -21.62
CA LEU A 198 -18.30 -2.62 -21.52
C LEU A 198 -19.22 -3.57 -22.28
N PHE A 199 -20.54 -3.37 -22.20
CA PHE A 199 -21.51 -4.13 -22.98
C PHE A 199 -21.24 -4.01 -24.48
N CYS A 200 -20.99 -2.80 -24.98
CA CYS A 200 -20.67 -2.57 -26.38
C CYS A 200 -19.32 -3.15 -26.81
N MET A 201 -18.33 -3.17 -25.92
CA MET A 201 -17.06 -3.87 -26.18
C MET A 201 -17.27 -5.39 -26.29
N GLN A 202 -18.14 -5.96 -25.46
CA GLN A 202 -18.46 -7.39 -25.45
C GLN A 202 -19.33 -7.80 -26.65
N HIS A 203 -20.23 -6.91 -27.11
CA HIS A 203 -21.19 -7.17 -28.17
C HIS A 203 -21.04 -6.18 -29.35
N PRO A 204 -19.90 -6.19 -30.06
CA PRO A 204 -19.58 -5.18 -31.10
C PRO A 204 -20.46 -5.25 -32.36
N HIS A 205 -21.35 -6.23 -32.44
CA HIS A 205 -22.30 -6.44 -33.54
C HIS A 205 -23.67 -5.77 -33.30
N VAL A 206 -23.95 -5.32 -32.07
CA VAL A 206 -25.19 -4.61 -31.74
C VAL A 206 -25.18 -3.24 -32.41
N ALA A 207 -26.28 -2.87 -33.09
CA ALA A 207 -26.36 -1.65 -33.89
C ALA A 207 -26.06 -0.37 -33.10
N GLU A 208 -26.54 -0.29 -31.85
CA GLU A 208 -26.32 0.83 -30.93
C GLU A 208 -24.83 1.00 -30.56
N CYS A 209 -24.04 -0.07 -30.66
CA CYS A 209 -22.62 -0.11 -30.33
C CYS A 209 -21.71 0.18 -31.52
N ALA A 210 -22.26 0.54 -32.69
CA ALA A 210 -21.49 0.81 -33.90
C ALA A 210 -20.43 1.93 -33.74
N ARG A 211 -20.65 2.85 -32.79
CA ARG A 211 -19.77 4.00 -32.52
C ARG A 211 -18.68 3.75 -31.47
N THR A 212 -18.74 2.64 -30.72
CA THR A 212 -17.96 2.42 -29.48
C THR A 212 -16.66 1.63 -29.68
N ARG A 213 -16.27 1.34 -30.93
CA ARG A 213 -15.12 0.48 -31.23
C ARG A 213 -13.79 1.15 -30.98
N ARG A 214 -13.15 0.91 -29.82
CA ARG A 214 -11.73 1.25 -29.63
C ARG A 214 -10.86 0.22 -28.92
N HIS A 215 -11.41 -0.70 -28.11
CA HIS A 215 -10.62 -1.76 -27.46
C HIS A 215 -11.37 -3.10 -27.38
N PRO A 216 -10.68 -4.26 -27.47
CA PRO A 216 -11.27 -5.56 -27.17
C PRO A 216 -11.75 -5.64 -25.72
N TYR A 217 -12.85 -6.37 -25.52
CA TYR A 217 -13.41 -6.58 -24.18
C TYR A 217 -12.52 -7.46 -23.30
N SER A 218 -12.34 -7.03 -22.05
CA SER A 218 -11.94 -7.87 -20.93
C SER A 218 -12.93 -7.73 -19.78
N GLN A 219 -13.17 -8.80 -19.03
CA GLN A 219 -14.02 -8.69 -17.85
C GLN A 219 -13.30 -7.81 -16.80
N PRO A 220 -13.98 -6.77 -16.26
CA PRO A 220 -13.30 -5.70 -15.54
C PRO A 220 -12.80 -6.13 -14.15
N ILE A 221 -11.85 -5.36 -13.65
CA ILE A 221 -11.30 -5.44 -12.30
C ILE A 221 -11.72 -4.18 -11.53
N VAL A 222 -12.29 -4.34 -10.34
CA VAL A 222 -12.69 -3.20 -9.50
C VAL A 222 -11.53 -2.76 -8.62
N MET A 223 -11.27 -1.46 -8.60
CA MET A 223 -10.26 -0.80 -7.77
C MET A 223 -10.95 0.27 -6.93
N GLN A 224 -10.94 0.12 -5.61
CA GLN A 224 -11.62 1.07 -4.72
C GLN A 224 -10.92 1.18 -3.38
N HIS A 225 -11.37 2.09 -2.51
CA HIS A 225 -10.82 2.23 -1.16
C HIS A 225 -11.59 1.39 -0.14
N PHE A 226 -12.91 1.55 0.01
CA PHE A 226 -13.68 0.68 0.92
C PHE A 226 -13.85 -0.73 0.34
N PRO A 227 -13.65 -1.81 1.11
CA PRO A 227 -13.96 -3.17 0.67
C PRO A 227 -15.44 -3.33 0.32
N THR A 228 -15.77 -4.36 -0.48
CA THR A 228 -17.18 -4.68 -0.70
C THR A 228 -17.81 -5.23 0.59
N TYR A 229 -19.14 -5.34 0.60
CA TYR A 229 -19.86 -5.75 1.78
C TYR A 229 -19.37 -7.09 2.34
N ARG A 230 -18.95 -7.07 3.61
CA ARG A 230 -18.77 -8.24 4.46
C ARG A 230 -19.02 -7.88 5.93
N ILE A 231 -19.46 -8.86 6.72
CA ILE A 231 -19.81 -8.65 8.14
C ILE A 231 -18.57 -8.37 8.99
N SER A 232 -17.44 -9.01 8.67
CA SER A 232 -16.15 -8.84 9.35
C SER A 232 -15.08 -9.59 8.56
N ASP A 233 -13.81 -9.42 8.92
CA ASP A 233 -12.71 -10.19 8.34
C ASP A 233 -12.70 -11.68 8.74
N LYS A 234 -13.65 -12.17 9.54
CA LYS A 234 -13.79 -13.61 9.84
C LYS A 234 -14.11 -14.43 8.59
N VAL A 235 -14.65 -13.79 7.55
CA VAL A 235 -14.96 -14.44 6.27
C VAL A 235 -13.73 -14.58 5.37
N CYS A 236 -12.61 -13.93 5.72
CA CYS A 236 -11.38 -13.98 4.94
C CYS A 236 -10.74 -15.35 5.04
N ARG A 237 -10.33 -15.89 3.88
CA ARG A 237 -9.54 -17.12 3.78
C ARG A 237 -8.14 -16.91 4.35
N GLU A 238 -7.61 -15.72 4.12
CA GLU A 238 -6.35 -15.25 4.70
C GLU A 238 -6.55 -13.84 5.22
N HIS A 239 -6.03 -13.54 6.41
CA HIS A 239 -6.03 -12.19 6.96
C HIS A 239 -4.83 -11.99 7.90
N ASP A 240 -4.53 -10.74 8.26
CA ASP A 240 -3.49 -10.42 9.26
C ASP A 240 -3.91 -9.42 10.34
N ALA A 241 -5.19 -9.05 10.38
CA ALA A 241 -5.74 -8.26 11.49
C ALA A 241 -5.56 -9.01 12.81
N PRO A 242 -4.96 -8.39 13.86
CA PRO A 242 -4.74 -9.03 15.14
C PRO A 242 -6.04 -9.25 15.92
N VAL A 243 -7.02 -8.36 15.72
CA VAL A 243 -8.35 -8.40 16.32
C VAL A 243 -9.36 -8.19 15.19
N ILE A 244 -10.37 -9.05 15.12
CA ILE A 244 -11.41 -8.97 14.09
C ILE A 244 -12.72 -8.50 14.70
N GLU A 245 -13.12 -7.30 14.33
CA GLU A 245 -14.36 -6.67 14.75
C GLU A 245 -15.46 -6.79 13.69
N ALA A 246 -16.70 -6.53 14.09
CA ALA A 246 -17.81 -6.45 13.15
C ALA A 246 -17.74 -5.12 12.39
N PHE A 247 -17.92 -5.19 11.08
CA PHE A 247 -17.95 -4.02 10.21
C PHE A 247 -19.31 -3.35 10.19
N ARG A 248 -19.24 -2.05 9.87
CA ARG A 248 -20.38 -1.16 9.71
C ARG A 248 -20.44 -0.80 8.24
N GLU A 249 -21.58 -1.06 7.61
CA GLU A 249 -21.84 -0.61 6.24
C GLU A 249 -21.69 0.90 6.13
N ARG A 250 -21.24 1.37 4.96
CA ARG A 250 -21.05 2.81 4.63
C ARG A 250 -19.99 3.51 5.47
N TYR A 251 -19.17 2.73 6.19
CA TYR A 251 -18.09 3.26 7.00
C TYR A 251 -16.84 2.40 6.86
N HIS A 252 -16.93 1.13 7.27
CA HIS A 252 -15.82 0.17 7.18
C HIS A 252 -15.79 -0.56 5.83
N VAL A 253 -16.96 -0.73 5.21
CA VAL A 253 -17.19 -1.44 3.96
C VAL A 253 -18.35 -0.78 3.21
N LEU A 254 -18.46 -1.03 1.90
CA LEU A 254 -19.66 -0.67 1.14
C LEU A 254 -20.92 -1.33 1.71
N SER A 255 -22.08 -0.72 1.44
CA SER A 255 -23.36 -1.36 1.75
C SER A 255 -23.58 -2.61 0.89
N LYS A 256 -24.47 -3.50 1.32
CA LYS A 256 -24.93 -4.64 0.51
C LYS A 256 -25.45 -4.17 -0.85
N GLU A 257 -26.30 -3.14 -0.82
CA GLU A 257 -26.92 -2.55 -2.01
C GLU A 257 -25.88 -2.01 -2.99
N ALA A 258 -24.93 -1.19 -2.52
CA ALA A 258 -23.87 -0.67 -3.38
C ALA A 258 -22.99 -1.80 -3.97
N THR A 259 -22.71 -2.83 -3.17
CA THR A 259 -21.97 -4.01 -3.62
C THR A 259 -22.73 -4.74 -4.74
N ASP A 260 -24.03 -4.98 -4.54
CA ASP A 260 -24.88 -5.68 -5.50
C ASP A 260 -25.02 -4.87 -6.80
N THR A 261 -25.22 -3.55 -6.72
CA THR A 261 -25.24 -2.65 -7.89
C THR A 261 -23.94 -2.71 -8.70
N ILE A 262 -22.77 -2.68 -8.04
CA ILE A 262 -21.48 -2.84 -8.72
C ILE A 262 -21.41 -4.20 -9.43
N GLY A 263 -21.86 -5.27 -8.77
CA GLY A 263 -21.91 -6.62 -9.32
C GLY A 263 -22.78 -6.73 -10.56
N ASP A 264 -24.00 -6.20 -10.50
CA ASP A 264 -24.98 -6.26 -11.58
C ASP A 264 -24.53 -5.45 -12.81
N LEU A 265 -23.97 -4.26 -12.59
CA LEU A 265 -23.56 -3.36 -13.66
C LEU A 265 -22.26 -3.78 -14.34
N LEU A 266 -21.26 -4.18 -13.55
CA LEU A 266 -19.90 -4.39 -14.06
C LEU A 266 -19.54 -5.86 -14.25
N LYS A 267 -20.17 -6.77 -13.50
CA LYS A 267 -19.85 -8.21 -13.46
C LYS A 267 -18.32 -8.43 -13.38
N PRO A 268 -17.65 -7.87 -12.36
CA PRO A 268 -16.19 -7.92 -12.28
C PRO A 268 -15.68 -9.35 -12.08
N ARG A 269 -14.40 -9.59 -12.39
CA ARG A 269 -13.74 -10.90 -12.13
C ARG A 269 -12.76 -10.89 -10.96
N LEU A 270 -12.39 -9.71 -10.48
CA LEU A 270 -11.43 -9.49 -9.41
C LEU A 270 -11.67 -8.11 -8.80
N ALA A 271 -11.46 -7.97 -7.49
CA ALA A 271 -11.56 -6.69 -6.79
C ALA A 271 -10.36 -6.45 -5.87
N PHE A 272 -9.94 -5.19 -5.77
CA PHE A 272 -8.97 -4.73 -4.79
C PHE A 272 -9.52 -3.54 -4.00
N ALA A 273 -9.26 -3.55 -2.68
CA ALA A 273 -9.67 -2.52 -1.74
C ALA A 273 -8.55 -2.16 -0.76
N GLY A 274 -8.69 -1.08 0.02
CA GLY A 274 -7.80 -0.64 1.10
C GLY A 274 -8.56 -0.46 2.42
N HIS A 275 -8.39 0.69 3.08
CA HIS A 275 -9.17 1.22 4.21
C HIS A 275 -8.98 0.49 5.55
N SER A 276 -9.04 -0.84 5.59
CA SER A 276 -8.96 -1.59 6.85
C SER A 276 -7.56 -1.61 7.47
N HIS A 277 -6.54 -1.15 6.73
CA HIS A 277 -5.10 -1.23 7.03
C HIS A 277 -4.52 -2.64 7.14
N TYR A 278 -5.35 -3.67 7.18
CA TYR A 278 -4.97 -5.07 7.28
C TYR A 278 -5.30 -5.82 6.00
N TYR A 279 -4.54 -6.88 5.74
CA TYR A 279 -4.78 -7.77 4.63
C TYR A 279 -6.00 -8.64 4.89
N CYS A 280 -6.85 -8.78 3.89
CA CYS A 280 -7.87 -9.81 3.81
C CYS A 280 -7.95 -10.31 2.36
N HIS A 281 -7.95 -11.62 2.18
CA HIS A 281 -8.36 -12.28 0.94
C HIS A 281 -9.62 -13.08 1.19
N ASN A 282 -10.69 -12.80 0.46
CA ASN A 282 -11.94 -13.54 0.53
C ASN A 282 -12.54 -13.78 -0.87
N ILE A 283 -13.53 -14.67 -0.92
CA ILE A 283 -14.53 -14.60 -1.99
C ILE A 283 -15.62 -13.67 -1.50
N ASN A 284 -15.80 -12.56 -2.19
CA ASN A 284 -16.75 -11.55 -1.78
C ASN A 284 -18.19 -11.95 -2.13
N ARG A 285 -19.12 -11.06 -1.81
CA ARG A 285 -20.56 -11.23 -2.05
C ARG A 285 -20.89 -11.50 -3.53
N LEU A 286 -20.04 -11.07 -4.45
CA LEU A 286 -20.21 -11.25 -5.90
C LEU A 286 -19.68 -12.59 -6.42
N GLY A 287 -19.11 -13.44 -5.54
CA GLY A 287 -18.55 -14.73 -5.91
C GLY A 287 -17.17 -14.67 -6.57
N ILE A 288 -16.46 -13.54 -6.44
CA ILE A 288 -15.12 -13.34 -6.99
C ILE A 288 -14.07 -13.15 -5.89
N ASP A 289 -12.80 -13.34 -6.23
CA ASP A 289 -11.70 -12.99 -5.34
C ASP A 289 -11.66 -11.47 -5.10
N GLU A 290 -11.55 -11.10 -3.82
CA GLU A 290 -11.30 -9.74 -3.38
C GLU A 290 -10.10 -9.71 -2.43
N TYR A 291 -9.22 -8.76 -2.67
CA TYR A 291 -8.06 -8.50 -1.83
C TYR A 291 -8.18 -7.11 -1.21
N THR A 292 -8.41 -7.06 0.10
CA THR A 292 -8.15 -5.85 0.88
C THR A 292 -6.65 -5.78 1.15
N VAL A 293 -6.01 -4.77 0.60
CA VAL A 293 -4.58 -4.54 0.67
C VAL A 293 -4.27 -3.89 2.01
N SER A 294 -3.27 -4.43 2.71
CA SER A 294 -2.80 -3.85 3.96
C SER A 294 -2.15 -2.47 3.71
N SER A 295 -2.17 -1.62 4.74
CA SER A 295 -1.49 -0.33 4.69
C SER A 295 -0.02 -0.48 4.31
N PHE A 296 0.44 0.41 3.43
CA PHE A 296 1.83 0.54 3.03
C PHE A 296 2.65 1.39 4.01
N SER A 297 2.21 1.51 5.27
CA SER A 297 2.83 2.36 6.29
C SER A 297 2.94 1.65 7.63
N TRP A 298 4.11 1.75 8.27
CA TRP A 298 4.29 1.23 9.63
C TRP A 298 3.49 1.98 10.69
N ARG A 299 2.90 3.13 10.36
CA ARG A 299 2.02 3.85 11.28
C ARG A 299 0.75 3.05 11.56
N ASN A 300 0.19 2.42 10.53
CA ASN A 300 -1.10 1.74 10.61
C ASN A 300 -0.91 0.22 10.80
N ASN A 301 0.16 -0.37 10.24
CA ASN A 301 0.49 -1.78 10.42
C ASN A 301 2.00 -2.00 10.57
N VAL A 302 2.43 -2.59 11.69
CA VAL A 302 3.86 -2.89 11.95
C VAL A 302 4.45 -3.99 11.04
N ASN A 303 3.59 -4.74 10.32
CA ASN A 303 3.92 -5.75 9.31
C ASN A 303 3.26 -5.43 7.96
N PRO A 304 3.59 -4.30 7.32
CA PRO A 304 2.88 -3.86 6.13
C PRO A 304 3.17 -4.78 4.95
N SER A 305 2.30 -4.73 3.96
CA SER A 305 2.43 -5.55 2.75
C SER A 305 1.70 -4.92 1.59
N PHE A 306 2.09 -5.32 0.38
CA PHE A 306 1.44 -4.88 -0.86
C PHE A 306 1.19 -6.08 -1.76
N MET A 307 0.38 -5.86 -2.81
CA MET A 307 0.02 -6.93 -3.73
C MET A 307 0.79 -6.80 -5.05
N LEU A 308 1.15 -7.96 -5.59
CA LEU A 308 1.65 -8.14 -6.95
C LEU A 308 0.62 -8.92 -7.72
N ALA A 309 0.14 -8.36 -8.82
CA ALA A 309 -0.80 -9.02 -9.71
C ALA A 309 -0.18 -9.15 -11.11
N THR A 310 -0.12 -10.39 -11.61
CA THR A 310 0.14 -10.67 -13.02
C THR A 310 -1.23 -10.88 -13.67
N ILE A 311 -1.57 -10.05 -14.66
CA ILE A 311 -2.92 -9.94 -15.20
C ILE A 311 -2.89 -10.05 -16.73
N THR A 312 -3.83 -10.80 -17.28
CA THR A 312 -4.14 -10.88 -18.72
C THR A 312 -5.63 -10.57 -18.92
N PRO A 313 -6.12 -10.36 -20.15
CA PRO A 313 -7.54 -10.09 -20.38
C PRO A 313 -8.50 -11.14 -19.81
N ASP A 314 -8.10 -12.42 -19.72
CA ASP A 314 -8.95 -13.54 -19.31
C ASP A 314 -8.49 -14.28 -18.04
N ASP A 315 -7.23 -14.14 -17.62
CA ASP A 315 -6.67 -14.82 -16.43
C ASP A 315 -5.90 -13.84 -15.52
N TYR A 316 -5.68 -14.22 -14.27
CA TYR A 316 -4.89 -13.44 -13.31
C TYR A 316 -4.24 -14.34 -12.26
N ALA A 317 -3.17 -13.83 -11.64
CA ALA A 317 -2.58 -14.41 -10.45
C ALA A 317 -2.14 -13.28 -9.51
N VAL A 318 -2.36 -13.45 -8.21
CA VAL A 318 -2.08 -12.43 -7.19
C VAL A 318 -1.19 -13.02 -6.11
N PHE A 319 -0.19 -12.24 -5.68
CA PHE A 319 0.76 -12.60 -4.64
C PHE A 319 0.90 -11.46 -3.64
N ARG A 320 0.85 -11.78 -2.34
CA ARG A 320 1.07 -10.83 -1.26
C ARG A 320 2.56 -10.73 -0.94
N CYS A 321 3.15 -9.56 -1.12
CA CYS A 321 4.53 -9.28 -0.75
C CYS A 321 4.60 -8.59 0.62
N LYS A 322 5.19 -9.26 1.62
CA LYS A 322 5.43 -8.68 2.95
C LYS A 322 6.62 -7.75 2.92
N MET A 323 6.47 -6.57 3.52
CA MET A 323 7.55 -5.58 3.64
C MET A 323 8.39 -5.86 4.88
N LEU A 324 9.50 -5.11 5.02
CA LEU A 324 10.34 -5.13 6.21
C LEU A 324 9.48 -4.79 7.46
N PRO A 325 9.42 -5.65 8.48
CA PRO A 325 8.69 -5.33 9.70
C PRO A 325 9.39 -4.25 10.53
N GLN A 326 8.63 -3.35 11.15
CA GLN A 326 9.20 -2.32 12.03
C GLN A 326 10.04 -2.95 13.16
N GLN A 327 9.52 -4.03 13.77
CA GLN A 327 10.18 -4.67 14.89
C GLN A 327 11.54 -5.26 14.52
N PHE A 328 11.72 -5.69 13.26
CA PHE A 328 13.01 -6.19 12.79
C PHE A 328 14.07 -5.10 12.84
N VAL A 329 13.74 -3.89 12.40
CA VAL A 329 14.65 -2.73 12.43
C VAL A 329 14.98 -2.33 13.88
N ILE A 330 13.96 -2.23 14.75
CA ILE A 330 14.16 -1.93 16.17
C ILE A 330 15.09 -2.96 16.82
N ASN A 331 14.82 -4.25 16.63
CA ASN A 331 15.63 -5.33 17.19
C ASN A 331 17.06 -5.33 16.65
N SER A 332 17.27 -4.94 15.39
CA SER A 332 18.59 -4.81 14.79
C SER A 332 19.40 -3.71 15.48
N TYR A 333 18.79 -2.54 15.72
CA TYR A 333 19.43 -1.47 16.47
C TYR A 333 19.71 -1.83 17.92
N LEU A 334 18.76 -2.45 18.62
CA LEU A 334 18.97 -2.92 19.99
C LEU A 334 20.10 -3.95 20.08
N SER A 335 20.20 -4.85 19.11
CA SER A 335 21.27 -5.85 19.02
C SER A 335 22.64 -5.20 18.81
N ALA A 336 22.72 -4.16 17.97
CA ALA A 336 23.95 -3.39 17.75
C ALA A 336 24.40 -2.64 19.01
N VAL A 337 23.46 -2.02 19.74
CA VAL A 337 23.74 -1.36 21.02
C VAL A 337 24.19 -2.38 22.07
N PHE A 338 23.50 -3.52 22.17
CA PHE A 338 23.86 -4.59 23.09
C PHE A 338 25.27 -5.15 22.80
N ALA A 339 25.61 -5.37 21.53
CA ALA A 339 26.95 -5.77 21.13
C ALA A 339 28.01 -4.76 21.58
N CYS A 340 27.75 -3.45 21.42
CA CYS A 340 28.63 -2.40 21.94
C CYS A 340 28.81 -2.51 23.47
N LEU A 341 27.71 -2.67 24.22
CA LEU A 341 27.74 -2.80 25.68
C LEU A 341 28.55 -4.01 26.14
N VAL A 342 28.40 -5.16 25.48
CA VAL A 342 29.19 -6.37 25.75
C VAL A 342 30.67 -6.12 25.52
N LEU A 343 31.03 -5.44 24.41
CA LEU A 343 32.43 -5.09 24.14
C LEU A 343 33.02 -4.16 25.21
N PHE A 344 32.25 -3.17 25.68
CA PHE A 344 32.64 -2.31 26.81
C PHE A 344 32.85 -3.13 28.09
N ALA A 345 31.90 -4.01 28.44
CA ALA A 345 32.00 -4.85 29.64
C ALA A 345 33.22 -5.79 29.59
N CYS A 346 33.49 -6.42 28.45
CA CYS A 346 34.67 -7.26 28.25
C CYS A 346 35.98 -6.48 28.41
N GLN A 347 36.06 -5.26 27.89
CA GLN A 347 37.25 -4.42 28.05
C GLN A 347 37.46 -3.98 29.50
N ILE A 348 36.40 -3.58 30.20
CA ILE A 348 36.47 -3.22 31.62
C ILE A 348 36.97 -4.43 32.42
N LYS A 349 36.41 -5.62 32.19
CA LYS A 349 36.85 -6.87 32.83
C LYS A 349 38.34 -7.13 32.56
N ASN A 350 38.79 -7.02 31.32
CA ASN A 350 40.20 -7.24 30.95
C ASN A 350 41.13 -6.21 31.61
N TYR A 351 40.72 -4.94 31.67
CA TYR A 351 41.47 -3.88 32.34
C TYR A 351 41.64 -4.16 33.84
N TRP A 352 40.56 -4.54 34.53
CA TRP A 352 40.62 -4.89 35.96
C TRP A 352 41.43 -6.17 36.20
N SER A 353 41.32 -7.16 35.31
CA SER A 353 42.13 -8.39 35.38
C SER A 353 43.62 -8.09 35.24
N SER A 354 44.00 -7.25 34.27
CA SER A 354 45.39 -6.82 34.07
C SER A 354 45.92 -6.01 35.25
N LYS A 355 45.10 -5.10 35.82
CA LYS A 355 45.48 -4.37 37.04
C LYS A 355 45.69 -5.28 38.25
N ARG A 356 44.85 -6.29 38.43
CA ARG A 356 45.01 -7.28 39.52
C ARG A 356 46.31 -8.06 39.34
N LEU A 357 46.60 -8.55 38.13
CA LEU A 357 47.85 -9.26 37.82
C LEU A 357 49.09 -8.40 38.10
N ALA A 358 49.10 -7.15 37.63
CA ALA A 358 50.20 -6.22 37.87
C ALA A 358 50.38 -5.91 39.37
N ALA A 359 49.28 -5.80 40.14
CA ALA A 359 49.36 -5.60 41.59
C ALA A 359 49.94 -6.82 42.31
N THR A 360 49.62 -8.05 41.89
CA THR A 360 50.23 -9.28 42.43
C THR A 360 51.72 -9.39 42.11
N GLU A 361 52.16 -9.01 40.91
CA GLU A 361 53.58 -9.01 40.54
C GLU A 361 54.40 -8.00 41.37
N ILE A 362 53.87 -6.79 41.58
CA ILE A 362 54.51 -5.77 42.43
C ILE A 362 54.58 -6.22 43.90
N ALA A 363 53.58 -6.94 44.40
CA ALA A 363 53.59 -7.48 45.76
C ALA A 363 54.69 -8.55 45.93
N HIS A 364 54.88 -9.43 44.94
CA HIS A 364 55.94 -10.44 44.95
C HIS A 364 57.35 -9.85 44.85
N SER A 365 57.55 -8.76 44.10
CA SER A 365 58.87 -8.13 43.97
C SER A 365 59.32 -7.33 45.20
N LYS A 366 58.44 -7.07 46.17
CA LYS A 366 58.77 -6.38 47.44
C LYS A 366 59.08 -7.33 48.59
N GLN A 367 58.92 -8.64 48.39
CA GLN A 367 59.23 -9.69 49.37
C GLN A 367 60.60 -10.35 49.14
N HIS A 368 61.31 -9.96 48.10
CA HIS A 368 62.73 -10.21 47.87
C HIS A 368 63.48 -8.88 47.95
#